data_AF-A0A968DQN9-F1
#
_entry.id   AF-A0A968DQN9-F1
#
_cell.length_a   1.000
_cell.length_b   1.000
_cell.length_c   1.000
_cell.angle_alpha   90.00
_cell.angle_beta   90.00
_cell.angle_gamma   90.00
#
_symmetry.space_group_name_H-M   'P 1'
#
loop_
_entity.id
_entity.type
_entity.pdbx_description
1 polymer ?
#
loop_
_entity_poly.entity_id
_entity_poly.type
_entity_poly.pdbx_seq_one_letter_code
_entity_poly.pdbx_strand_id
1 'polypeptide(L)' 'PAQLALAWLLHKPGVVSPIIGATKMQHLEEAVQALEITLTPEEIEQLEASYVPHPVLGHS' A
#
# COMPACT_ATOMS: atom_id res chain seq x y z
N PRO A 1 -8.27 1.20 6.40
CA PRO A 1 -7.92 1.31 4.95
C PRO A 1 -6.43 1.59 4.72
N ALA A 2 -5.81 2.51 5.47
CA ALA A 2 -4.38 2.83 5.32
C ALA A 2 -3.44 1.65 5.60
N GLN A 3 -3.68 0.90 6.69
CA GLN A 3 -2.88 -0.28 7.04
C GLN A 3 -2.87 -1.35 5.95
N LEU A 4 -4.06 -1.68 5.41
CA LEU A 4 -4.20 -2.68 4.36
C LEU A 4 -3.49 -2.25 3.06
N ALA A 5 -3.57 -0.97 2.70
CA ALA A 5 -2.88 -0.43 1.54
C ALA A 5 -1.35 -0.48 1.71
N LEU A 6 -0.84 -0.20 2.92
CA LEU A 6 0.59 -0.30 3.22
C LEU A 6 1.07 -1.76 3.23
N ALA A 7 0.29 -2.67 3.82
CA ALA A 7 0.58 -4.10 3.79
C ALA A 7 0.62 -4.63 2.36
N TRP A 8 -0.35 -4.26 1.52
CA TRP A 8 -0.35 -4.58 0.09
C TRP A 8 0.90 -4.03 -0.62
N LEU A 9 1.26 -2.77 -0.38
CA LEU A 9 2.42 -2.13 -1.01
C LEU A 9 3.73 -2.85 -0.65
N LEU A 10 3.86 -3.33 0.60
CA LEU A 10 5.02 -4.09 1.07
C LEU A 10 5.15 -5.47 0.39
N HIS A 11 4.07 -6.04 -0.13
CA HIS A 11 4.10 -7.30 -0.88
C HIS A 11 4.46 -7.11 -2.36
N LYS A 12 4.57 -5.88 -2.86
CA LYS A 12 4.85 -5.62 -4.29
C LYS A 12 6.31 -5.87 -4.63
N PRO A 13 6.60 -6.55 -5.76
CA PRO A 13 7.97 -6.75 -6.21
C PRO A 13 8.65 -5.40 -6.48
N GLY A 14 9.88 -5.24 -5.99
CA GLY A 14 10.66 -4.01 -6.13
C GLY A 14 10.43 -2.96 -5.05
N VAL A 15 9.48 -3.16 -4.13
CA VAL A 15 9.30 -2.30 -2.96
C VAL A 15 10.15 -2.84 -1.80
N VAL A 16 11.18 -2.09 -1.42
CA VAL A 16 12.02 -2.43 -0.25
C VAL A 16 11.45 -1.80 1.03
N SER A 17 11.03 -0.53 0.95
CA SER A 17 10.42 0.18 2.07
C SER A 17 9.62 1.38 1.57
N PRO A 18 8.36 1.58 2.03
CA PRO A 18 7.59 2.77 1.71
C PRO A 18 8.05 3.97 2.55
N ILE A 19 8.08 5.16 1.94
CA ILE A 19 8.31 6.42 2.65
C ILE A 19 6.95 6.99 3.09
N ILE A 20 6.75 7.12 4.40
CA ILE A 20 5.49 7.55 5.01
C ILE A 20 5.65 8.90 5.70
N GLY A 21 4.78 9.86 5.34
CA GLY A 21 4.67 11.15 6.01
C GLY A 21 3.49 11.14 7.00
N ALA A 22 3.74 11.48 8.26
CA ALA A 22 2.72 11.55 9.30
C ALA A 22 2.85 12.84 10.12
N THR A 23 1.75 13.57 10.28
CA THR A 23 1.65 14.76 11.17
C THR A 23 0.96 14.45 12.51
N LYS A 24 0.47 13.22 12.67
CA LYS A 24 -0.19 12.71 13.88
C LYS A 24 0.39 11.34 14.23
N MET A 25 0.56 11.07 15.53
CA MET A 25 1.12 9.81 16.02
C MET A 25 0.32 8.58 15.59
N GLN A 26 -1.01 8.67 15.62
CA GLN A 26 -1.89 7.59 15.18
C GLN A 26 -1.54 7.08 13.76
N HIS A 27 -1.20 7.96 12.82
CA HIS A 27 -0.87 7.52 11.46
C HIS A 27 0.43 6.71 11.41
N LEU A 28 1.39 7.04 12.29
CA LEU A 28 2.62 6.27 12.42
C LEU A 28 2.35 4.91 13.04
N GLU A 29 1.53 4.85 14.09
CA GLU A 29 1.12 3.59 14.73
C GLU A 29 0.40 2.67 13.75
N GLU A 30 -0.53 3.22 12.94
CA GLU A 30 -1.20 2.47 11.90
C GLU A 30 -0.21 1.93 10.85
N ALA A 31 0.76 2.74 10.44
CA ALA A 31 1.77 2.31 9.47
C ALA A 31 2.68 1.20 10.02
N VAL A 32 2.99 1.22 11.32
CA VAL A 32 3.75 0.15 11.99
C VAL A 32 2.92 -1.13 12.08
N GLN A 33 1.64 -1.03 12.45
CA GLN A 33 0.74 -2.20 12.52
C GLN A 33 0.55 -2.89 11.17
N ALA A 34 0.71 -2.17 10.05
CA ALA A 34 0.65 -2.77 8.72
C ALA A 34 1.72 -3.86 8.48
N LEU A 35 2.84 -3.83 9.22
CA LEU A 35 3.90 -4.83 9.11
C LEU A 35 3.49 -6.22 9.61
N GLU A 36 2.43 -6.29 10.43
CA GLU A 36 1.92 -7.55 11.00
C GLU A 36 0.90 -8.22 10.07
N ILE A 37 0.45 -7.52 9.02
CA ILE A 37 -0.55 -8.02 8.07
C ILE A 37 0.18 -8.80 6.97
N THR A 38 -0.07 -10.11 6.92
CA THR A 38 0.33 -10.97 5.80
C THR A 38 -0.87 -11.17 4.90
N LEU A 39 -0.70 -10.96 3.60
CA LEU A 39 -1.75 -11.15 2.61
C LEU A 39 -1.50 -12.43 1.81
N THR A 40 -2.54 -13.19 1.54
CA THR A 40 -2.43 -14.33 0.62
C THR A 40 -2.37 -13.85 -0.83
N PRO A 41 -1.86 -14.68 -1.75
CA PRO A 41 -1.88 -14.35 -3.18
C PRO A 41 -3.29 -14.03 -3.70
N GLU A 42 -4.31 -14.76 -3.23
CA GLU A 42 -5.70 -14.52 -3.62
C GLU A 42 -6.21 -13.16 -3.11
N GLU A 43 -5.87 -12.78 -1.87
CA GLU A 43 -6.24 -11.48 -1.32
C GLU A 43 -5.59 -10.32 -2.09
N ILE A 44 -4.31 -10.47 -2.46
CA ILE A 44 -3.61 -9.49 -3.30
C ILE A 44 -4.30 -9.35 -4.67
N GLU A 45 -4.66 -10.47 -5.29
CA GLU A 45 -5.37 -10.47 -6.58
C GLU A 45 -6.75 -9.79 -6.46
N GLN A 46 -7.49 -10.05 -5.39
CA GLN A 46 -8.78 -9.39 -5.13
C GLN A 46 -8.63 -7.88 -4.94
N LEU A 47 -7.59 -7.43 -4.24
CA LEU A 47 -7.30 -6.00 -4.04
C LEU A 47 -6.97 -5.29 -5.36
N GLU A 48 -6.37 -6.00 -6.32
CA GLU A 48 -5.96 -5.45 -7.62
C GLU A 48 -7.03 -5.57 -8.71
N ALA A 49 -8.01 -6.46 -8.56
CA ALA A 49 -9.00 -6.77 -9.59
C ALA A 49 -9.79 -5.54 -10.09
N SER A 50 -9.99 -4.54 -9.23
CA SER A 50 -10.72 -3.30 -9.57
C SER A 50 -9.82 -2.14 -9.98
N TYR A 51 -8.49 -2.31 -9.98
CA TYR A 51 -7.56 -1.25 -10.33
C TYR A 51 -7.57 -0.95 -11.83
N VAL A 52 -7.75 0.32 -12.19
CA VAL A 52 -7.66 0.80 -13.57
C VAL A 52 -6.47 1.75 -13.68
N PRO A 53 -5.47 1.48 -14.54
CA PRO A 53 -4.34 2.37 -14.75
C PRO A 53 -4.80 3.77 -15.16
N HIS A 54 -4.34 4.78 -14.43
CA HIS A 54 -4.63 6.17 -14.79
C HIS A 54 -3.62 6.62 -15.87
N PRO A 55 -4.06 7.11 -17.03
CA PRO A 55 -3.15 7.66 -18.03
C PRO A 55 -2.42 8.88 -17.48
N VAL A 56 -1.17 9.08 -17.88
CA VAL A 56 -0.43 10.30 -17.50
C VAL A 56 -1.11 11.51 -18.13
N LEU A 57 -1.64 12.40 -17.31
CA LEU A 57 -2.22 13.67 -17.76
C LEU A 57 -1.17 14.75 -17.61
N GLY A 58 -0.60 15.19 -18.74
CA GLY A 58 0.46 16.20 -18.77
C GLY A 58 1.85 15.58 -18.83
N HIS A 59 2.49 15.79 -19.96
CA HIS A 59 3.92 15.77 -20.24
C HIS A 59 4.04 16.23 -21.70
N SER A 60 4.97 17.13 -22.01
CA SER A 60 5.35 17.46 -23.39
C SER A 60 6.78 17.01 -23.61
#